data_AF-A0A938W9W1-F1
#
_entry.id   AF-A0A938W9W1-F1
#
_cell.length_a   1.000
_cell.length_b   1.000
_cell.length_c   1.000
_cell.angle_alpha   90.00
_cell.angle_beta   90.00
_cell.angle_gamma   90.00
#
_symmetry.space_group_name_H-M   'P 1'
#
loop_
_entity.id
_entity.type
_entity.pdbx_description
1 polymer ?
#
loop_
_entity_poly.entity_id
_entity_poly.type
_entity_poly.pdbx_seq_one_letter_code
_entity_poly.pdbx_strand_id
1 'polypeptide(L)' 'AHNQGGVWGCLPVIVLDVYEHAYFLDYGSDRAAYIADYWKNFNWDAANRLFEHINTFRLT' A
#
# COMPACT_ATOMS: atom_id res chain seq x y z
N ALA A 1 -9.49 -8.38 -8.68
CA ALA A 1 -9.76 -9.15 -7.45
C ALA A 1 -8.46 -9.46 -6.73
N HIS A 2 -8.48 -9.61 -5.39
CA HIS A 2 -7.28 -9.87 -4.56
C HIS A 2 -6.46 -11.11 -4.96
N ASN A 3 -6.97 -11.90 -5.90
CA ASN A 3 -6.40 -13.14 -6.40
C ASN A 3 -5.86 -13.04 -7.83
N GLN A 4 -5.70 -11.84 -8.39
CA GLN A 4 -5.22 -11.64 -9.76
C GLN A 4 -4.07 -10.62 -9.82
N GLY A 5 -3.08 -10.88 -10.68
CA GLY A 5 -1.99 -9.93 -10.95
C GLY A 5 -0.98 -9.78 -9.81
N GLY A 6 -0.75 -10.85 -9.03
CA GLY A 6 0.26 -10.85 -7.97
C GLY A 6 1.63 -10.41 -8.48
N VAL A 7 2.30 -9.55 -7.72
CA VAL A 7 3.66 -9.10 -8.04
C VAL A 7 4.65 -10.08 -7.42
N TRP A 8 5.39 -10.79 -8.27
CA TRP A 8 6.32 -11.84 -7.86
C TRP A 8 7.77 -11.36 -7.88
N GLY A 9 8.62 -11.91 -7.00
CA GLY A 9 10.04 -11.58 -6.96
C GLY A 9 10.35 -10.15 -6.51
N CYS A 10 9.37 -9.45 -5.93
CA CYS A 10 9.53 -8.13 -5.34
C CYS A 10 9.37 -8.17 -3.82
N LEU A 11 9.87 -7.15 -3.15
CA LEU A 11 9.62 -6.92 -1.73
C LEU A 11 8.74 -5.67 -1.61
N PRO A 12 7.41 -5.82 -1.37
CA PRO A 12 6.50 -4.69 -1.34
C PRO A 12 6.77 -3.81 -0.12
N VAL A 13 6.96 -2.51 -0.38
CA VAL A 13 7.18 -1.50 0.67
C VAL A 13 5.88 -0.77 1.01
N ILE A 14 5.00 -0.60 0.02
CA ILE A 14 3.72 0.11 0.13
C ILE A 14 2.65 -0.75 -0.52
N VAL A 15 1.50 -0.87 0.13
CA VAL A 15 0.32 -1.57 -0.37
C VAL A 15 -0.94 -0.74 -0.07
N LEU A 16 -1.85 -0.68 -1.03
CA LEU A 16 -3.15 -0.01 -0.91
C LEU A 16 -4.24 -0.92 -1.47
N ASP A 17 -5.25 -1.25 -0.65
CA ASP A 17 -6.42 -1.99 -1.11
C ASP A 17 -7.41 -1.07 -1.80
N VAL A 18 -7.63 -1.28 -3.10
CA VAL A 18 -8.55 -0.47 -3.92
C VAL A 18 -9.85 -1.21 -4.25
N TYR A 19 -10.14 -2.32 -3.58
CA TYR A 19 -11.45 -2.95 -3.65
C TYR A 19 -12.50 -2.14 -2.89
N GLU A 20 -13.74 -2.15 -3.39
CA GLU A 20 -14.84 -1.34 -2.84
C GLU A 20 -15.06 -1.62 -1.36
N HIS A 21 -14.87 -2.86 -0.89
CA HIS A 21 -15.00 -3.19 0.54
C HIS A 21 -14.04 -2.41 1.46
N ALA A 22 -12.97 -1.82 0.92
CA ALA A 22 -11.96 -1.12 1.71
C ALA A 22 -12.30 0.35 1.96
N TYR A 23 -13.19 0.93 1.16
CA TYR A 23 -13.48 2.39 1.22
C TYR A 23 -14.93 2.79 0.93
N PHE A 24 -15.77 1.90 0.41
CA PHE A 24 -17.09 2.29 -0.11
C PHE A 24 -18.04 2.80 0.98
N LEU A 25 -17.89 2.37 2.24
CA LEU A 25 -18.71 2.87 3.34
C LEU A 25 -18.48 4.36 3.63
N ASP A 26 -17.23 4.82 3.52
CA ASP A 26 -16.86 6.20 3.86
C ASP A 26 -16.88 7.13 2.63
N TYR A 27 -16.50 6.61 1.46
CA TYR A 27 -16.30 7.42 0.25
C TYR A 27 -17.27 7.08 -0.90
N GLY A 28 -18.11 6.06 -0.76
CA GLY A 28 -19.01 5.61 -1.83
C GLY A 28 -18.24 5.26 -3.11
N SER A 29 -18.68 5.84 -4.24
CA SER A 29 -18.01 5.67 -5.53
C SER A 29 -16.76 6.53 -5.71
N ASP A 30 -16.46 7.46 -4.79
CA ASP A 30 -15.31 8.37 -4.90
C ASP A 30 -14.02 7.75 -4.37
N ARG A 31 -13.46 6.82 -5.16
CA ARG A 31 -12.16 6.22 -4.87
C ARG A 31 -11.03 7.25 -4.85
N ALA A 32 -11.14 8.35 -5.59
CA ALA A 32 -10.06 9.33 -5.67
C ALA A 32 -9.87 10.04 -4.33
N ALA A 33 -10.98 10.39 -3.65
CA ALA A 33 -10.95 10.93 -2.30
C ALA A 33 -10.30 9.95 -1.29
N TYR A 34 -10.66 8.66 -1.35
CA TYR A 34 -10.02 7.62 -0.53
C TYR A 34 -8.50 7.56 -0.72
N ILE A 35 -8.02 7.55 -1.97
CA ILE A 35 -6.59 7.51 -2.28
C ILE A 35 -5.90 8.79 -1.77
N ALA A 36 -6.53 9.96 -1.91
CA ALA A 36 -5.98 11.22 -1.43
C ALA A 36 -5.81 11.22 0.10
N ASP A 37 -6.82 10.72 0.83
CA ASP A 37 -6.77 10.66 2.29
C ASP A 37 -5.83 9.57 2.80
N TYR A 38 -5.67 8.46 2.07
CA TYR A 38 -4.63 7.48 2.34
C TYR A 38 -3.24 8.13 2.36
N TRP A 39 -2.88 8.91 1.34
CA TRP A 39 -1.55 9.55 1.28
C TRP A 39 -1.32 10.61 2.35
N LYS A 40 -2.38 11.34 2.76
CA LYS A 40 -2.29 12.29 3.88
C LYS A 40 -1.99 11.59 5.21
N ASN A 41 -2.49 10.37 5.40
CA ASN A 41 -2.39 9.62 6.65
C ASN A 41 -1.33 8.50 6.60
N PHE A 42 -0.61 8.37 5.49
CA PHE A 42 0.34 7.28 5.28
C PHE A 42 1.54 7.40 6.23
N ASN A 43 1.90 6.29 6.89
CA ASN A 43 3.02 6.25 7.81
C ASN A 43 4.35 6.07 7.05
N TRP A 44 4.92 7.19 6.61
CA TRP A 44 6.20 7.23 5.88
C TRP A 44 7.36 6.64 6.68
N ASP A 45 7.41 6.85 8.00
CA ASP A 45 8.49 6.32 8.83
C ASP A 45 8.48 4.79 8.86
N ALA A 46 7.29 4.17 8.87
CA ALA A 46 7.17 2.72 8.77
C ALA A 46 7.64 2.19 7.41
N ALA A 47 7.26 2.85 6.32
CA ALA A 47 7.71 2.49 4.97
C ALA A 47 9.24 2.63 4.82
N ASN A 48 9.83 3.70 5.34
CA ASN A 48 11.27 3.91 5.32
C ASN A 48 12.01 2.85 6.14
N ARG A 49 11.55 2.52 7.35
CA ARG A 49 12.15 1.43 8.14
C ARG A 49 12.10 0.09 7.42
N LEU A 50 10.99 -0.23 6.76
CA LEU A 50 10.86 -1.45 5.96
C LEU A 50 11.81 -1.45 4.77
N PHE A 51 11.94 -0.32 4.07
CA PHE A 51 12.86 -0.17 2.95
C PHE A 51 14.33 -0.39 3.36
N GLU A 52 14.78 0.23 4.45
CA GLU A 52 16.14 0.05 4.98
C GLU A 52 16.42 -1.39 5.42
N HIS A 53 15.43 -2.03 6.05
CA HIS A 53 15.52 -3.44 6.44
C HIS A 53 15.71 -4.36 5.23
N ILE A 54 14.91 -4.15 4.18
CA ILE A 54 15.03 -4.88 2.91
C ILE A 54 16.39 -4.67 2.27
N ASN A 55 16.89 -3.42 2.26
CA ASN A 55 18.17 -3.09 1.65
C ASN A 55 19.35 -3.75 2.38
N THR A 56 19.28 -3.82 3.71
CA THR A 56 20.29 -4.51 4.53
C THR A 56 20.38 -6.00 4.20
N PHE A 57 19.23 -6.68 4.09
CA PHE A 57 19.16 -8.11 3.75
C PHE A 57 19.70 -8.45 2.35
N ARG A 58 19.72 -7.48 1.43
CA ARG A 58 20.23 -7.67 0.07
C ARG A 58 21.75 -7.57 -0.04
N LEU A 59 22.42 -7.02 0.98
CA LEU A 59 23.86 -6.77 0.99
C LEU A 59 24.65 -7.80 1.82
N THR A 60 23.97 -8.76 2.45
CA THR A 60 24.54 -9.92 3.16
C THR A 60 24.34 -11.19 2.37
#